data_AF-A0AAP1EYV4-F1
#
_entry.id   AF-A0AAP1EYV4-F1
#
_cell.length_a   1.000
_cell.length_b   1.000
_cell.length_c   1.000
_cell.angle_alpha   90.00
_cell.angle_beta   90.00
_cell.angle_gamma   90.00
#
_symmetry.space_group_name_H-M   'P 1'
#
loop_
_entity.id
_entity.type
_entity.pdbx_description
1 polymer ?
#
loop_
_entity_poly.entity_id
_entity_poly.type
_entity_poly.pdbx_seq_one_letter_code
_entity_poly.pdbx_strand_id
1 'polypeptide(L)'
;MGRPPKIQAEHEAMLVQIVESDPTATMEEVRLELFRRCNVKVHDRTLASTLKRLGIERMPSHEVVTIEKAETDVPRYGYTDAHRRQTPDARRQTPEQTYPSCLIDAEWELVKDIFENEGGRGLPPRISRRVLVDAC
;
A
#
# COMPACT_ATOMS: atom_id res chain seq x y z
N MET A 1 23.83 10.61 -48.45
CA MET A 1 22.76 11.54 -48.05
C MET A 1 21.59 10.73 -47.52
N GLY A 2 21.38 10.72 -46.20
CA GLY A 2 20.36 9.88 -45.54
C GLY A 2 18.99 10.56 -45.49
N ARG A 3 17.95 9.78 -45.16
CA ARG A 3 16.60 10.28 -44.92
C ARG A 3 16.63 11.35 -43.82
N PRO A 4 16.01 12.54 -44.02
CA PRO A 4 15.96 13.56 -42.98
C PRO A 4 15.28 13.02 -41.71
N PRO A 5 15.77 13.40 -40.52
CA PRO A 5 15.21 12.95 -39.26
C PRO A 5 13.75 13.43 -39.12
N LYS A 6 12.92 12.61 -38.48
CA LYS A 6 11.49 12.90 -38.30
C LYS A 6 11.25 14.06 -37.33
N ILE A 7 12.14 14.24 -36.37
CA ILE A 7 12.17 15.40 -35.47
C ILE A 7 13.15 16.41 -36.09
N GLN A 8 12.67 17.63 -36.30
CA GLN A 8 13.41 18.74 -36.87
C GLN A 8 13.72 19.75 -35.77
N ALA A 9 14.58 20.74 -36.03
CA ALA A 9 15.01 21.72 -35.02
C ALA A 9 13.84 22.44 -34.31
N GLU A 10 12.77 22.76 -35.03
CA GLU A 10 11.55 23.36 -34.45
C GLU A 10 10.86 22.43 -33.45
N HIS A 11 10.80 21.13 -33.75
CA HIS A 11 10.24 20.12 -32.86
C HIS A 11 11.13 19.86 -31.64
N GLU A 12 12.45 20.05 -31.77
CA GLU A 12 13.40 19.93 -30.65
C GLU A 12 13.18 21.03 -29.62
N ALA A 13 13.00 22.28 -30.05
CA ALA A 13 12.71 23.39 -29.15
C ALA A 13 11.39 23.16 -28.37
N MET A 14 10.35 22.68 -29.05
CA MET A 14 9.07 22.33 -28.40
C MET A 14 9.22 21.17 -27.41
N LEU A 15 10.04 20.18 -27.76
CA LEU A 15 10.29 19.03 -26.89
C LEU A 15 11.01 19.45 -25.59
N VAL A 16 11.99 20.35 -25.67
CA VAL A 16 12.65 20.91 -24.49
C VAL A 16 11.63 21.64 -23.61
N GLN A 17 10.80 22.51 -24.20
CA GLN A 17 9.79 23.26 -23.48
C GLN A 17 8.78 22.35 -22.74
N ILE A 18 8.38 21.23 -23.36
CA ILE A 18 7.49 20.24 -22.75
C ILE A 18 8.14 19.64 -21.50
N VAL A 19 9.39 19.18 -21.61
CA VAL A 19 10.12 18.55 -20.50
C VAL A 19 10.44 19.56 -19.39
N GLU A 20 10.76 20.81 -19.72
CA GLU A 20 10.98 21.86 -18.72
C GLU A 20 9.71 22.24 -17.95
N SER A 21 8.54 22.17 -18.61
CA SER A 21 7.26 22.47 -17.95
C SER A 21 6.81 21.41 -16.95
N ASP A 22 7.15 20.14 -17.20
CA ASP A 22 6.92 19.03 -16.29
C ASP A 22 8.08 18.01 -16.39
N PRO A 23 9.12 18.18 -15.56
CA PRO A 23 10.27 17.28 -15.53
C PRO A 23 9.93 15.86 -15.04
N THR A 24 8.75 15.67 -14.44
CA THR A 24 8.31 14.37 -13.91
C THR A 24 7.44 13.57 -14.87
N ALA A 25 7.05 14.18 -16.00
CA ALA A 25 6.25 13.54 -17.04
C ALA A 25 6.91 12.25 -17.55
N THR A 26 6.07 11.25 -17.78
CA THR A 26 6.47 9.99 -18.39
C THR A 26 6.79 10.17 -19.87
N MET A 27 7.58 9.26 -20.44
CA MET A 27 7.94 9.28 -21.86
C MET A 27 6.69 9.25 -22.78
N GLU A 28 5.63 8.58 -22.33
CA GLU A 28 4.36 8.52 -23.06
C GLU A 28 3.63 9.87 -23.04
N GLU A 29 3.57 10.54 -21.88
CA GLU A 29 2.98 11.87 -21.75
C GLU A 29 3.73 12.89 -22.61
N VAL A 30 5.07 12.88 -22.57
CA VAL A 30 5.91 13.74 -23.42
C VAL A 30 5.65 13.47 -24.91
N ARG A 31 5.51 12.20 -25.31
CA ARG A 31 5.19 11.80 -26.69
C ARG A 31 3.82 12.30 -27.12
N LEU A 32 2.80 12.15 -26.26
CA LEU A 32 1.44 12.61 -26.53
C LEU A 32 1.36 14.13 -26.61
N GLU A 33 2.09 14.84 -25.76
CA GLU A 33 2.18 16.29 -25.77
C GLU A 33 2.85 16.80 -27.04
N LEU A 34 3.96 16.20 -27.44
CA LEU A 34 4.65 16.53 -28.70
C LEU A 34 3.75 16.28 -29.91
N PHE A 35 2.99 15.17 -29.91
CA PHE A 35 2.01 14.91 -30.94
C PHE A 35 0.89 15.96 -30.94
N ARG A 36 0.39 16.36 -29.78
CA ARG A 36 -0.67 17.37 -29.68
C ARG A 36 -0.21 18.74 -30.19
N ARG A 37 1.01 19.16 -29.87
CA ARG A 37 1.53 20.50 -30.23
C ARG A 37 2.09 20.59 -31.64
N CYS A 38 2.76 19.54 -32.11
CA CYS A 38 3.48 19.56 -33.39
C CYS A 38 2.90 18.61 -34.45
N ASN A 39 1.89 17.80 -34.10
CA ASN A 39 1.32 16.75 -34.97
C ASN A 39 2.36 15.73 -35.47
N VAL A 40 3.44 15.52 -34.70
CA VAL A 40 4.53 14.61 -35.05
C VAL A 40 4.40 13.31 -34.26
N LYS A 41 4.08 12.21 -34.96
CA LYS A 41 4.02 10.88 -34.36
C LYS A 41 5.40 10.21 -34.36
N VAL A 42 6.02 10.06 -33.20
CA VAL A 42 7.34 9.42 -33.02
C VAL A 42 7.26 8.23 -32.07
N HIS A 43 8.18 7.29 -32.21
CA HIS A 43 8.35 6.18 -31.29
C HIS A 43 9.26 6.60 -30.12
N ASP A 44 9.11 5.95 -28.95
CA ASP A 44 9.89 6.27 -27.74
C ASP A 44 11.38 6.26 -27.94
N ARG A 45 11.88 5.27 -28.66
CA ARG A 45 13.30 5.17 -28.97
C ARG A 45 13.83 6.40 -29.71
N THR A 46 13.06 6.97 -30.63
CA THR A 46 13.41 8.21 -31.33
C THR A 46 13.37 9.40 -30.39
N LEU A 47 12.32 9.50 -29.57
CA LEU A 47 12.16 10.56 -28.58
C LEU A 47 13.32 10.57 -27.57
N ALA A 48 13.63 9.41 -26.99
CA ALA A 48 14.75 9.23 -26.05
C ALA A 48 16.10 9.55 -26.70
N SER A 49 16.34 9.15 -27.95
CA SER A 49 17.59 9.47 -28.66
C SER A 49 17.75 10.97 -28.92
N THR A 50 16.65 11.67 -29.21
CA THR A 50 16.65 13.13 -29.39
C THR A 50 16.89 13.84 -28.07
N LEU A 51 16.17 13.46 -27.01
CA LEU A 51 16.37 14.04 -25.67
C LEU A 51 17.82 13.89 -25.19
N LYS A 52 18.39 12.70 -25.36
CA LYS A 52 19.80 12.45 -25.03
C LYS A 52 20.76 13.33 -25.84
N ARG A 53 20.51 13.53 -27.14
CA ARG A 53 21.31 14.44 -27.98
C ARG A 53 21.20 15.90 -27.52
N LEU A 54 20.06 16.29 -26.96
CA LEU A 54 19.82 17.60 -26.36
C LEU A 54 20.38 17.74 -24.93
N GLY A 55 21.05 16.70 -24.40
CA GLY A 55 21.60 16.70 -23.04
C GLY A 55 20.57 16.45 -21.94
N ILE A 56 19.35 16.07 -22.30
CA ILE A 56 18.28 15.74 -21.35
C ILE A 56 18.34 14.24 -21.06
N GLU A 57 18.70 13.90 -19.84
CA GLU A 57 18.79 12.52 -19.37
C GLU A 57 17.83 12.27 -18.21
N ARG A 58 17.33 11.04 -18.12
CA ARG A 58 16.46 10.62 -17.03
C ARG A 58 17.32 10.28 -15.83
N MET A 59 17.08 10.92 -14.70
CA MET A 59 17.75 10.61 -13.44
C MET A 59 16.83 9.78 -12.52
N PRO A 60 17.40 8.90 -11.68
CA PRO A 60 16.63 8.18 -10.66
C PRO A 60 16.01 9.16 -9.66
N SER A 61 14.76 8.91 -9.25
CA SER A 61 14.04 9.81 -8.32
C SER A 61 14.76 10.01 -6.99
N HIS A 62 15.51 9.01 -6.51
CA HIS A 62 16.25 9.09 -5.25
C HIS A 62 17.50 9.99 -5.31
N GLU A 63 17.98 10.33 -6.51
CA GLU A 63 19.14 11.21 -6.70
C GLU A 63 18.74 12.68 -6.80
N VAL A 64 17.49 12.98 -7.22
CA VAL A 64 17.08 14.33 -7.63
C VAL A 64 15.86 14.86 -6.86
N VAL A 65 15.01 13.97 -6.31
CA VAL A 65 13.78 14.37 -5.65
C VAL A 65 13.88 14.05 -4.16
N THR A 66 13.82 15.08 -3.32
CA THR A 66 13.61 14.92 -1.87
C THR A 66 12.14 14.57 -1.65
N ILE A 67 11.86 13.30 -1.40
CA ILE A 67 10.52 12.84 -1.03
C ILE A 67 10.33 13.13 0.45
N GLU A 68 9.58 14.17 0.79
CA GLU A 68 9.09 14.38 2.15
C GLU A 68 8.08 13.27 2.48
N LYS A 69 8.58 12.21 3.10
CA LYS A 69 7.73 11.12 3.57
C LYS A 69 6.94 11.65 4.77
N ALA A 70 5.65 11.92 4.57
CA ALA A 70 4.75 12.16 5.68
C ALA A 70 4.91 11.03 6.71
N GLU A 71 5.02 11.38 7.99
CA GLU A 71 5.14 10.41 9.09
C GLU A 71 4.01 9.41 8.98
N THR A 72 4.33 8.25 8.40
CA THR A 72 3.41 7.14 8.30
C THR A 72 3.59 6.41 9.60
N ASP A 73 2.61 6.56 10.49
CA ASP A 73 2.53 5.72 11.69
C ASP A 73 2.67 4.27 11.23
N VAL A 74 3.58 3.54 11.89
CA VAL A 74 4.09 2.24 11.44
C VAL A 74 2.89 1.37 11.05
N PRO A 75 2.87 0.72 9.85
CA PRO A 75 1.76 -0.15 9.51
C PRO A 75 1.79 -1.36 10.46
N ARG A 76 1.08 -1.25 11.58
CA ARG A 76 0.85 -2.35 12.51
C ARG A 76 -0.15 -3.27 11.85
N TYR A 77 0.36 -4.31 11.21
CA TYR A 77 -0.46 -5.45 10.82
C TYR A 77 -1.07 -6.07 12.08
N GLY A 78 -2.39 -6.00 12.23
CA GLY A 78 -3.07 -6.52 13.40
C GLY A 78 -4.54 -6.11 13.50
N TYR A 79 -5.25 -6.84 14.36
CA TYR A 79 -6.64 -6.58 14.69
C TYR A 79 -6.73 -5.31 15.53
N THR A 80 -7.31 -4.24 14.98
CA THR A 80 -7.47 -2.94 15.68
C THR A 80 -8.89 -2.80 16.24
N ASP A 81 -9.12 -1.78 17.07
CA ASP A 81 -10.48 -1.49 17.60
C ASP A 81 -11.51 -1.21 16.50
N ALA A 82 -11.08 -0.76 15.31
CA ALA A 82 -11.96 -0.64 14.15
C ALA A 82 -12.44 -2.00 13.60
N HIS A 83 -11.71 -3.07 13.87
CA HIS A 83 -12.08 -4.46 13.54
C HIS A 83 -12.85 -5.13 14.68
N ARG A 84 -12.82 -4.56 15.88
CA ARG A 84 -13.59 -5.05 17.03
C ARG A 84 -15.06 -4.69 16.81
N ARG A 85 -15.94 -5.68 16.89
CA ARG A 85 -17.39 -5.43 16.88
C ARG A 85 -17.75 -4.57 18.07
N GLN A 86 -18.50 -3.51 17.85
CA GLN A 86 -19.06 -2.75 18.96
C GLN A 86 -19.98 -3.69 19.73
N THR A 87 -19.77 -3.86 21.03
CA THR A 87 -20.70 -4.52 21.94
C THR A 87 -21.52 -3.44 22.65
N PRO A 88 -22.63 -2.94 22.07
CA PRO A 88 -23.54 -2.08 22.80
C PRO A 88 -24.59 -2.95 23.46
N ASP A 89 -24.32 -3.46 24.67
CA ASP A 89 -25.29 -4.14 25.54
C ASP A 89 -25.91 -5.40 24.91
N ALA A 90 -25.84 -6.55 25.58
CA ALA A 90 -26.35 -7.83 25.06
C ALA A 90 -27.85 -7.77 24.62
N ARG A 91 -28.58 -6.73 25.03
CA ARG A 91 -29.97 -6.45 24.65
C ARG A 91 -30.15 -5.71 23.31
N ARG A 92 -29.07 -5.19 22.69
CA ARG A 92 -29.11 -4.35 21.47
C ARG A 92 -28.14 -4.81 20.38
N GLN A 93 -27.72 -6.07 20.42
CA GLN A 93 -26.99 -6.69 19.31
C GLN A 93 -27.87 -6.67 18.05
N THR A 94 -27.48 -5.94 17.01
CA THR A 94 -28.18 -5.97 15.72
C THR A 94 -27.96 -7.34 15.06
N PRO A 95 -28.97 -7.96 14.43
CA PRO A 95 -28.84 -9.30 13.81
C PRO A 95 -27.71 -9.40 12.79
N GLU A 96 -27.36 -8.28 12.16
CA GLU A 96 -26.34 -8.17 11.11
C GLU A 96 -24.90 -8.30 11.63
N GLN A 97 -24.66 -8.13 12.93
CA GLN A 97 -23.34 -8.22 13.57
C GLN A 97 -23.12 -9.56 14.31
N THR A 98 -24.12 -10.43 14.33
CA THR A 98 -24.03 -11.76 14.96
C THR A 98 -23.77 -12.81 13.90
N TYR A 99 -22.56 -13.36 13.90
CA TYR A 99 -22.28 -14.53 13.10
C TYR A 99 -22.88 -15.75 13.83
N PRO A 100 -23.55 -16.71 13.16
CA PRO A 100 -24.15 -17.87 13.83
C PRO A 100 -23.17 -18.75 14.63
N SER A 101 -21.85 -18.51 14.51
CA SER A 101 -20.80 -19.20 15.25
C SER A 101 -20.32 -18.46 16.51
N CYS A 102 -20.92 -17.32 16.84
CA CYS A 102 -20.60 -16.59 18.07
C CYS A 102 -21.41 -17.16 19.24
N LEU A 103 -20.77 -17.34 20.39
CA LEU A 103 -21.43 -17.79 21.61
C LEU A 103 -22.30 -16.66 22.18
N ILE A 104 -23.54 -16.97 22.53
CA ILE A 104 -24.37 -16.07 23.35
C ILE A 104 -23.94 -16.14 24.82
N ASP A 105 -24.32 -15.18 25.66
CA ASP A 105 -23.95 -15.13 27.09
C ASP A 105 -24.25 -16.45 27.82
N ALA A 106 -25.41 -17.06 27.54
CA ALA A 106 -25.79 -18.34 28.14
C ALA A 106 -24.90 -19.50 27.67
N GLU A 107 -24.48 -19.51 26.40
CA GLU A 107 -23.55 -20.51 25.87
C GLU A 107 -22.13 -20.27 26.39
N TRP A 108 -21.72 -19.01 26.53
CA TRP A 108 -20.44 -18.64 27.14
C TRP A 108 -20.38 -19.12 28.59
N GLU A 109 -21.42 -18.89 29.39
CA GLU A 109 -21.50 -19.35 30.77
C GLU A 109 -21.33 -20.88 30.92
N LEU A 110 -21.73 -21.66 29.90
CA LEU A 110 -21.55 -23.11 29.88
C LEU A 110 -20.12 -23.57 29.55
N VAL A 111 -19.32 -22.73 28.88
CA VAL A 111 -17.98 -23.10 28.39
C VAL A 111 -16.85 -22.25 28.97
N LYS A 112 -17.17 -21.23 29.77
CA LYS A 112 -16.19 -20.25 30.29
C LYS A 112 -15.09 -20.92 31.09
N ASP A 113 -15.38 -21.99 31.82
CA ASP A 113 -14.45 -22.74 32.65
C ASP A 113 -13.33 -23.42 31.83
N ILE A 114 -13.60 -23.74 30.55
CA ILE A 114 -12.60 -24.28 29.62
C ILE A 114 -11.56 -23.19 29.26
N PHE A 115 -12.01 -21.95 29.11
CA PHE A 115 -11.17 -20.84 28.64
C PHE A 115 -10.56 -20.01 29.78
N GLU A 116 -11.24 -19.93 30.92
CA GLU A 116 -10.88 -19.17 32.11
C GLU A 116 -10.55 -20.14 33.26
N ASN A 117 -9.34 -20.69 33.25
CA ASN A 117 -8.80 -21.50 34.34
C ASN A 117 -7.70 -20.76 35.11
N GLU A 118 -7.38 -21.20 36.33
CA GLU A 118 -6.34 -20.59 37.18
C GLU A 118 -4.92 -20.64 36.57
N GLY A 119 -4.71 -21.50 35.56
CA GLY A 119 -3.46 -21.61 34.82
C GLY A 119 -3.25 -20.49 33.80
N GLY A 120 -4.32 -19.82 33.39
CA GLY A 120 -4.33 -18.85 32.28
C GLY A 120 -4.56 -19.50 30.92
N ARG A 121 -4.68 -18.67 29.87
CA ARG A 121 -5.08 -19.12 28.53
C ARG A 121 -4.10 -20.17 27.98
N GLY A 122 -4.62 -21.39 27.75
CA GLY A 122 -3.87 -22.50 27.16
C GLY A 122 -2.89 -23.18 28.11
N LEU A 123 -2.93 -22.87 29.40
CA LEU A 123 -2.07 -23.47 30.42
C LEU A 123 -2.91 -24.33 31.37
N PRO A 124 -2.37 -25.46 31.87
CA PRO A 124 -3.06 -26.26 32.89
C PRO A 124 -3.09 -25.51 34.23
N PRO A 125 -4.08 -25.80 35.11
CA PRO A 125 -4.14 -25.26 36.46
C PRO A 125 -2.84 -25.51 37.25
N ARG A 126 -2.42 -24.53 38.06
CA ARG A 126 -1.18 -24.64 38.85
C ARG A 126 -1.43 -25.48 40.11
N ILE A 127 -1.14 -26.77 40.05
CA ILE A 127 -1.25 -27.69 41.19
C ILE A 127 0.04 -27.65 42.02
N SER A 128 -0.08 -27.66 43.35
CA SER A 128 1.10 -27.72 44.24
C SER A 128 1.83 -29.06 44.12
N ARG A 129 3.16 -29.03 44.19
CA ARG A 129 3.97 -30.26 44.11
C ARG A 129 3.65 -31.26 45.22
N ARG A 130 3.24 -30.78 46.41
CA ARG A 130 2.87 -31.62 47.54
C ARG A 130 1.59 -32.42 47.27
N VAL A 131 0.57 -31.79 46.68
CA VAL A 131 -0.68 -32.46 46.29
C VAL A 131 -0.44 -33.56 45.25
N LEU A 132 0.50 -33.37 44.33
CA LEU A 132 0.88 -34.40 43.36
C LEU A 132 1.58 -35.61 44.02
N VAL A 133 2.43 -35.34 45.02
CA VAL A 133 3.14 -36.39 45.76
C VAL A 133 2.20 -37.19 46.67
N ASP A 134 1.24 -36.52 47.32
CA ASP A 134 0.27 -37.18 48.22
C ASP A 134 -0.77 -38.03 47.46
N ALA A 135 -0.91 -37.84 46.14
CA ALA A 135 -1.83 -38.59 45.28
C ALA A 135 -1.20 -39.82 44.59
N CYS A 136 0.10 -40.08 44.79
CA CYS A 136 0.84 -41.26 44.33
C CYS A 136 0.98 -42.29 45.46
#